data_AF-A0AAE9A3Q7-F1
#
_entry.id   AF-A0AAE9A3Q7-F1
#
_cell.length_a   1.000
_cell.length_b   1.000
_cell.length_c   1.000
_cell.angle_alpha   90.00
_cell.angle_beta   90.00
_cell.angle_gamma   90.00
#
_symmetry.space_group_name_H-M   'P 1'
#
loop_
_entity.id
_entity.type
_entity.pdbx_description
1 polymer ?
#
loop_
_entity_poly.entity_id
_entity_poly.type
_entity_poly.pdbx_seq_one_letter_code
_entity_poly.pdbx_strand_id
1 'polypeptide(L)'
;MSQNYKENLLEVFRSEPNVTFIWKYESNDVSFAEGLENVDLVKWAPQTALLNDKRLSAFLSHGGLGSTIETVFLGKPTIMVPIFFDQCRNANMLSRLGTSITLQKPI
;
A
#
# COMPACT_ATOMS: atom_id res chain seq x y z
N MET A 1 -7.79 10.37 -0.79
CA MET A 1 -7.50 9.64 -2.04
C MET A 1 -8.56 9.97 -3.06
N SER A 2 -8.22 10.28 -4.32
CA SER A 2 -9.22 10.60 -5.34
C SER A 2 -10.03 9.36 -5.71
N GLN A 3 -11.18 9.58 -6.35
CA GLN A 3 -12.09 8.50 -6.74
C GLN A 3 -11.42 7.48 -7.68
N ASN A 4 -10.67 7.96 -8.69
CA ASN A 4 -10.00 7.09 -9.65
C ASN A 4 -8.98 6.15 -8.99
N TYR A 5 -8.23 6.61 -7.98
CA TYR A 5 -7.30 5.73 -7.24
C TYR A 5 -8.05 4.65 -6.45
N LYS A 6 -9.23 4.96 -5.90
CA LYS A 6 -10.06 3.96 -5.20
C LYS A 6 -10.52 2.90 -6.19
N GLU A 7 -11.09 3.32 -7.30
CA GLU A 7 -11.62 2.42 -8.33
C GLU A 7 -10.54 1.49 -8.89
N ASN A 8 -9.35 2.02 -9.18
CA ASN A 8 -8.22 1.21 -9.62
C ASN A 8 -7.80 0.16 -8.58
N LEU A 9 -7.79 0.50 -7.28
CA LEU A 9 -7.50 -0.49 -6.24
C LEU A 9 -8.57 -1.57 -6.15
N LEU A 10 -9.85 -1.20 -6.29
CA LEU A 10 -10.95 -2.18 -6.32
C LEU A 10 -10.85 -3.12 -7.53
N GLU A 11 -10.42 -2.60 -8.68
CA GLU A 11 -10.15 -3.42 -9.87
C GLU A 11 -9.03 -4.44 -9.61
N VAL A 12 -7.94 -4.00 -8.97
CA VAL A 12 -6.84 -4.90 -8.56
C VAL A 12 -7.31 -5.96 -7.57
N PHE A 13 -8.13 -5.60 -6.58
CA PHE A 13 -8.65 -6.58 -5.62
C PHE A 13 -9.52 -7.63 -6.30
N ARG A 14 -10.34 -7.23 -7.29
CA ARG A 14 -11.15 -8.17 -8.08
C ARG A 14 -10.31 -9.07 -8.99
N SER A 15 -9.24 -8.56 -9.57
CA SER A 15 -8.38 -9.34 -10.47
C SER A 15 -7.53 -10.36 -9.74
N GLU A 16 -7.30 -10.17 -8.43
CA GLU A 16 -6.44 -11.02 -7.59
C GLU A 16 -7.23 -11.72 -6.45
N PRO A 17 -8.20 -12.60 -6.76
CA PRO A 17 -9.07 -13.21 -5.75
C PRO A 17 -8.34 -14.10 -4.74
N ASN A 18 -7.12 -14.55 -5.06
CA ASN A 18 -6.29 -15.37 -4.17
C ASN A 18 -5.37 -14.55 -3.25
N VAL A 19 -5.44 -13.22 -3.32
CA VAL A 19 -4.65 -12.31 -2.47
C VAL A 19 -5.58 -11.66 -1.46
N THR A 20 -5.22 -11.75 -0.18
CA THR A 20 -5.88 -10.98 0.88
C THR A 20 -5.23 -9.61 1.02
N PHE A 21 -6.04 -8.56 0.95
CA PHE A 21 -5.62 -7.17 1.10
C PHE A 21 -6.05 -6.65 2.47
N ILE A 22 -5.11 -6.12 3.24
CA ILE A 22 -5.43 -5.32 4.43
C ILE A 22 -5.24 -3.86 4.05
N TRP A 23 -6.33 -3.11 4.05
CA TRP A 23 -6.29 -1.71 3.64
C TRP A 23 -6.71 -0.79 4.78
N LYS A 24 -5.73 -0.02 5.28
CA LYS A 24 -6.00 1.05 6.24
C LYS A 24 -6.85 2.16 5.60
N TYR A 25 -8.07 2.35 6.08
CA TYR A 25 -9.02 3.33 5.54
C TYR A 25 -9.75 4.06 6.68
N GLU A 26 -9.71 5.40 6.65
CA GLU A 26 -10.17 6.23 7.77
C GLU A 26 -11.69 6.45 7.83
N SER A 27 -12.37 6.34 6.67
CA SER A 27 -13.81 6.63 6.59
C SER A 27 -14.65 5.44 7.05
N ASN A 28 -15.80 5.73 7.67
CA ASN A 28 -16.82 4.74 8.02
C ASN A 28 -17.63 4.28 6.80
N ASP A 29 -17.71 5.10 5.75
CA ASP A 29 -18.37 4.73 4.51
C ASP A 29 -17.45 3.82 3.71
N VAL A 30 -17.78 2.53 3.74
CA VAL A 30 -17.07 1.42 3.10
C VAL A 30 -17.92 0.71 2.05
N SER A 31 -19.08 1.27 1.71
CA SER A 31 -20.04 0.70 0.74
C SER A 31 -19.41 0.41 -0.63
N PHE A 32 -18.42 1.19 -1.02
CA PHE A 32 -17.68 1.02 -2.28
C PHE A 32 -16.92 -0.31 -2.40
N ALA A 33 -16.65 -0.98 -1.29
CA ALA A 33 -15.95 -2.27 -1.25
C ALA A 33 -16.91 -3.46 -1.00
N GLU A 34 -18.22 -3.23 -0.97
CA GLU A 34 -19.20 -4.30 -0.82
C GLU A 34 -19.04 -5.36 -1.91
N GLY A 35 -19.12 -6.63 -1.51
CA GLY A 35 -18.94 -7.79 -2.39
C GLY A 35 -17.49 -8.18 -2.65
N LEU A 36 -16.50 -7.47 -2.10
CA LEU A 36 -15.09 -7.90 -2.12
C LEU A 36 -14.77 -8.71 -0.87
N GLU A 37 -14.66 -10.03 -1.01
CA GLU A 37 -14.37 -10.94 0.10
C GLU A 37 -12.88 -10.99 0.48
N ASN A 38 -12.00 -10.45 -0.37
CA ASN A 38 -10.55 -10.52 -0.22
C ASN A 38 -9.91 -9.20 0.26
N VAL A 39 -10.71 -8.24 0.75
CA VAL A 39 -10.21 -6.97 1.29
C VAL A 39 -10.78 -6.67 2.69
N ASP A 40 -9.88 -6.54 3.65
CA ASP A 40 -10.19 -6.10 5.01
C ASP A 40 -9.91 -4.60 5.15
N LEU A 41 -10.98 -3.81 5.28
CA LEU A 41 -10.89 -2.37 5.55
C LEU A 41 -10.77 -2.13 7.05
N VAL A 42 -9.64 -1.56 7.48
CA VAL A 42 -9.35 -1.33 8.90
C VAL A 42 -9.04 0.14 9.15
N LYS A 43 -9.55 0.72 10.24
CA LYS A 43 -9.21 2.11 10.61
C LYS A 43 -7.79 2.25 11.11
N TRP A 44 -7.33 1.22 11.81
CA TRP A 44 -6.00 1.16 12.39
C TRP A 44 -5.48 -0.26 12.29
N ALA A 45 -4.20 -0.39 12.02
CA ALA A 45 -3.50 -1.66 11.97
C ALA A 45 -2.15 -1.51 12.66
N PRO A 46 -1.65 -2.56 13.34
CA PRO A 46 -0.32 -2.56 13.93
C PRO A 46 0.73 -2.72 12.82
N GLN A 47 1.00 -1.64 12.07
CA GLN A 47 1.80 -1.66 10.84
C GLN A 47 3.14 -2.37 11.00
N THR A 48 3.93 -2.03 12.02
CA THR A 48 5.24 -2.66 12.26
C THR A 48 5.11 -4.17 12.50
N ALA A 49 4.05 -4.62 13.19
CA ALA A 49 3.80 -6.04 13.42
C ALA A 49 3.38 -6.77 12.13
N LEU A 50 2.53 -6.14 11.30
CA LEU A 50 2.15 -6.67 9.98
C LEU A 50 3.36 -6.75 9.05
N LEU A 51 4.20 -5.72 9.02
CA LEU A 51 5.45 -5.74 8.26
C LEU A 51 6.37 -6.85 8.75
N ASN A 52 6.41 -7.16 10.05
CA ASN A 52 7.23 -8.24 10.59
C ASN A 52 6.59 -9.65 10.42
N ASP A 53 5.33 -9.75 9.99
CA ASP A 53 4.66 -11.03 9.76
C ASP A 53 5.23 -11.71 8.50
N LYS A 54 5.44 -13.03 8.57
CA LYS A 54 6.00 -13.84 7.47
C LYS A 54 5.01 -14.05 6.33
N ARG A 55 3.71 -13.90 6.58
CA ARG A 55 2.63 -14.05 5.60
C ARG A 55 2.46 -12.81 4.71
N LEU A 56 3.02 -11.67 5.10
CA LEU A 56 2.94 -10.46 4.30
C LEU A 56 3.83 -10.60 3.05
N SER A 57 3.20 -10.69 1.89
CA SER A 57 3.87 -10.82 0.60
C SER A 57 4.47 -9.51 0.09
N ALA A 58 3.74 -8.40 0.25
CA ALA A 58 4.17 -7.08 -0.19
C ALA A 58 3.48 -5.98 0.61
N PHE A 59 4.10 -4.79 0.65
CA PHE A 59 3.53 -3.59 1.23
C PHE A 59 3.28 -2.53 0.15
N LEU A 60 2.07 -1.98 0.07
CA LEU A 60 1.75 -0.85 -0.80
C LEU A 60 1.82 0.43 0.04
N SER A 61 2.71 1.36 -0.32
CA SER A 61 2.94 2.56 0.48
C SER A 61 2.99 3.83 -0.37
N HIS A 62 2.54 4.92 0.22
CA HIS A 62 2.69 6.26 -0.36
C HIS A 62 4.10 6.84 -0.17
N GLY A 63 5.02 6.15 0.51
CA GLY A 63 6.40 6.61 0.68
C GLY A 63 6.60 7.66 1.78
N GLY A 64 5.71 7.74 2.77
CA GLY A 64 5.97 8.53 3.98
C GLY A 64 7.22 8.04 4.71
N LEU A 65 8.01 8.96 5.29
CA LEU A 65 9.34 8.64 5.85
C LEU A 65 9.32 7.52 6.89
N GLY A 66 8.36 7.55 7.83
CA GLY A 66 8.26 6.52 8.88
C GLY A 66 8.06 5.11 8.30
N SER A 67 7.06 4.95 7.44
CA SER A 67 6.77 3.65 6.79
C SER A 67 7.91 3.19 5.88
N THR A 68 8.60 4.15 5.25
CA THR A 68 9.78 3.88 4.43
C THR A 68 10.91 3.28 5.26
N ILE A 69 11.21 3.86 6.43
CA ILE A 69 12.25 3.35 7.34
C ILE A 69 11.90 1.96 7.86
N GLU A 70 10.65 1.75 8.32
CA GLU A 70 10.20 0.44 8.83
C GLU A 70 10.33 -0.66 7.77
N THR A 71 9.92 -0.35 6.54
CA THR A 71 9.98 -1.26 5.41
C THR A 71 11.40 -1.68 5.08
N VAL A 72 12.33 -0.72 5.01
CA VAL A 72 13.75 -1.00 4.74
C VAL A 72 14.35 -1.82 5.88
N PHE A 73 14.06 -1.45 7.12
CA PHE A 73 14.56 -2.16 8.30
C PHE A 73 14.10 -3.63 8.36
N LEU A 74 12.84 -3.89 7.98
CA LEU A 74 12.24 -5.23 8.00
C LEU A 74 12.45 -6.01 6.68
N GLY A 75 13.06 -5.39 5.67
CA GLY A 75 13.38 -6.02 4.39
C GLY A 75 12.15 -6.50 3.62
N LYS A 76 11.04 -5.74 3.65
CA LYS A 76 9.77 -6.16 3.04
C LYS A 76 9.64 -5.67 1.59
N PRO A 77 9.27 -6.55 0.63
CA PRO A 77 8.98 -6.13 -0.73
C PRO A 77 7.90 -5.05 -0.76
N THR A 78 8.14 -3.96 -1.50
CA THR A 78 7.26 -2.79 -1.43
C THR A 78 6.95 -2.21 -2.79
N ILE A 79 5.69 -1.81 -2.96
CA ILE A 79 5.20 -1.04 -4.09
C ILE A 79 4.99 0.39 -3.59
N MET A 80 5.68 1.34 -4.21
CA MET A 80 5.62 2.76 -3.84
C MET A 80 4.71 3.52 -4.80
N VAL A 81 3.68 4.17 -4.28
CA VAL A 81 2.76 5.04 -5.02
C VAL A 81 2.79 6.44 -4.39
N PRO A 82 3.85 7.22 -4.64
CA PRO A 82 4.00 8.52 -4.01
C PRO A 82 2.90 9.49 -4.46
N ILE A 83 2.38 10.29 -3.52
CA ILE A 83 1.27 11.21 -3.75
C ILE A 83 1.79 12.66 -3.82
N PHE A 84 2.61 13.10 -2.87
CA PHE A 84 3.10 14.49 -2.82
C PHE A 84 4.38 14.68 -1.97
N PHE A 85 5.02 15.86 -2.12
CA PHE A 85 6.21 16.29 -1.37
C PHE A 85 7.38 15.29 -1.39
N ASP A 86 7.88 14.90 -0.22
CA ASP A 86 9.08 14.10 -0.02
C ASP A 86 8.90 12.62 -0.41
N GLN A 87 7.66 12.19 -0.58
CA GLN A 87 7.29 10.82 -0.92
C GLN A 87 7.95 10.34 -2.21
N CYS A 88 8.03 11.19 -3.23
CA CYS A 88 8.72 10.85 -4.49
C CYS A 88 10.21 10.59 -4.27
N ARG A 89 10.86 11.40 -3.42
CA ARG A 89 12.28 11.23 -3.08
C ARG A 89 12.51 9.93 -2.31
N ASN A 90 11.64 9.62 -1.35
CA ASN A 90 11.70 8.40 -0.55
C ASN A 90 11.49 7.16 -1.43
N ALA A 91 10.49 7.18 -2.31
CA ALA A 91 10.24 6.11 -3.28
C ALA A 91 11.43 5.87 -4.22
N ASN A 92 11.99 6.96 -4.80
CA ASN A 92 13.16 6.86 -5.66
C ASN A 92 14.40 6.33 -4.94
N MET A 93 14.56 6.65 -3.65
CA MET A 93 15.64 6.09 -2.83
C MET A 93 15.51 4.58 -2.70
N LEU A 94 14.31 4.05 -2.37
CA LEU A 94 14.12 2.60 -2.24
C LEU A 94 14.21 1.87 -3.58
N SER A 95 13.70 2.48 -4.65
CA SER A 95 13.84 1.94 -6.00
C SER A 95 15.32 1.78 -6.39
N ARG A 96 16.16 2.78 -6.09
CA ARG A 96 17.61 2.71 -6.31
C ARG A 96 18.33 1.64 -5.48
N LEU A 97 17.78 1.28 -4.31
CA LEU A 97 18.28 0.19 -3.48
C LEU A 97 17.81 -1.19 -3.95
N GLY A 98 16.94 -1.26 -4.96
CA GLY A 98 16.38 -2.51 -5.47
C GLY A 98 15.35 -3.16 -4.55
N THR A 99 14.84 -2.43 -3.55
CA THR A 99 13.91 -2.97 -2.53
C THR A 99 12.45 -2.64 -2.81
N SER A 100 12.16 -1.81 -3.81
CA SER A 100 10.78 -1.43 -4.16
C SER A 100 10.57 -1.20 -5.64
N ILE A 101 9.34 -1.41 -6.12
CA ILE A 101 8.88 -0.92 -7.42
C ILE A 101 8.11 0.38 -7.19
N THR A 102 8.46 1.44 -7.92
CA THR A 102 7.76 2.74 -7.81
C THR A 102 6.81 2.91 -8.99
N LEU A 103 5.54 3.16 -8.71
CA LEU A 103 4.50 3.48 -9.69
C LEU A 103 4.19 4.97 -9.58
N GLN A 104 4.43 5.71 -10.65
CA GLN A 104 4.06 7.13 -10.76
C GLN A 104 3.10 7.30 -11.93
N LYS A 105 2.04 8.08 -11.70
CA LYS A 105 1.20 8.53 -12.79
C LYS A 105 2.01 9.54 -13.63
N PRO A 106 2.20 9.31 -14.94
CA PRO A 106 2.79 10.32 -15.81
C PRO A 106 1.93 11.59 -15.74
N ILE A 107 2.58 12.75 -15.61
CA ILE A 107 1.92 14.07 -15.61
C ILE A 107 1.42 14.36 -17.03
#